data_AF-A0A954VB45-F1
#
_entry.id   AF-A0A954VB45-F1
#
_cell.length_a   1.000
_cell.length_b   1.000
_cell.length_c   1.000
_cell.angle_alpha   90.00
_cell.angle_beta   90.00
_cell.angle_gamma   90.00
#
_symmetry.space_group_name_H-M   'P 1'
#
loop_
_entity.id
_entity.type
_entity.pdbx_description
1 polymer ?
#
loop_
_entity_poly.entity_id
_entity_poly.type
_entity_poly.pdbx_seq_one_letter_code
_entity_poly.pdbx_strand_id
1 'polypeptide(L)'
;LLPLDQLDAKFTRGLVVRVSEAEHGERGLEQLYEIVRGYPGSGEFQLVLQLADGSRVVMTSGKVRIDVNAEVRQRIDDLLGPGNLKILTATPNGKDNGRRRSA
;
A
#
# COMPACT_ATOMS: atom_id res chain seq x y z
N LEU A 1 26.84 0.98 -13.81
CA LEU A 1 25.71 0.04 -14.03
C LEU A 1 25.11 -0.23 -12.65
N LEU A 2 23.86 0.20 -12.40
CA LEU A 2 23.17 -0.10 -11.16
C LEU A 2 22.50 -1.49 -11.30
N PRO A 3 22.63 -2.41 -10.34
CA PRO A 3 21.91 -3.68 -10.37
C PRO A 3 20.40 -3.44 -10.34
N LEU A 4 19.64 -4.21 -11.13
CA LEU A 4 18.17 -4.09 -11.22
C LEU A 4 17.51 -4.27 -9.85
N ASP A 5 18.06 -5.13 -8.98
CA ASP A 5 17.58 -5.32 -7.59
C ASP A 5 17.65 -4.07 -6.72
N GLN A 6 18.55 -3.12 -7.04
CA GLN A 6 18.64 -1.84 -6.32
C GLN A 6 17.66 -0.77 -6.84
N LEU A 7 17.02 -0.99 -8.00
CA LEU A 7 15.98 -0.07 -8.49
C LEU A 7 14.69 -0.23 -7.67
N ASP A 8 14.20 -1.45 -7.46
CA ASP A 8 12.91 -1.68 -6.80
C ASP A 8 12.83 -1.09 -5.38
N ALA A 9 13.93 -1.15 -4.63
CA ALA A 9 14.02 -0.55 -3.29
C ALA A 9 14.04 1.00 -3.31
N LYS A 10 14.56 1.63 -4.37
CA LYS A 10 14.60 3.11 -4.49
C LYS A 10 13.28 3.71 -4.98
N PHE A 11 12.50 2.95 -5.75
CA PHE A 11 11.25 3.45 -6.31
C PHE A 11 10.02 3.05 -5.49
N THR A 12 10.17 2.23 -4.44
CA THR A 12 9.05 1.84 -3.57
C THR A 12 9.00 2.70 -2.31
N ARG A 13 7.98 3.54 -2.20
CA ARG A 13 7.74 4.42 -1.04
C ARG A 13 6.91 3.74 0.05
N GLY A 14 6.10 2.75 -0.30
CA GLY A 14 5.17 2.13 0.63
C GLY A 14 4.12 1.25 -0.04
N LEU A 15 3.09 0.90 0.72
CA LEU A 15 1.96 0.08 0.30
C LEU A 15 0.63 0.77 0.63
N VAL A 16 -0.32 0.61 -0.29
CA VAL A 16 -1.74 0.86 -0.06
C VAL A 16 -2.45 -0.48 -0.05
N VAL A 17 -3.18 -0.78 1.02
CA VAL A 17 -3.96 -2.01 1.17
C VAL A 17 -5.42 -1.66 1.32
N ARG A 18 -6.28 -2.30 0.53
CA ARG A 18 -7.74 -2.18 0.63
C ARG A 18 -8.31 -3.36 1.40
N VAL A 19 -9.14 -3.07 2.40
CA VAL A 19 -9.94 -4.08 3.11
C VAL A 19 -11.41 -3.77 2.87
N SER A 20 -12.16 -4.74 2.36
CA SER A 20 -13.62 -4.67 2.22
C SER A 20 -14.26 -5.26 3.46
N GLU A 21 -15.09 -4.49 4.16
CA GLU A 21 -15.86 -4.97 5.31
C GLU A 21 -16.79 -6.13 4.92
N ALA A 22 -17.39 -6.05 3.73
CA ALA A 22 -18.31 -7.06 3.24
C ALA A 22 -17.61 -8.39 2.85
N GLU A 23 -16.36 -8.34 2.39
CA GLU A 23 -15.63 -9.53 1.91
C GLU A 23 -14.71 -10.11 2.99
N HIS A 24 -14.02 -9.26 3.75
CA HIS A 24 -12.97 -9.67 4.69
C HIS A 24 -13.38 -9.52 6.16
N GLY A 25 -14.32 -8.62 6.45
CA GLY A 25 -14.77 -8.30 7.81
C GLY A 25 -13.64 -7.87 8.75
N GLU A 26 -13.94 -7.88 10.05
CA GLU A 26 -12.97 -7.53 11.10
C GLU A 26 -11.79 -8.50 11.14
N ARG A 27 -12.04 -9.79 10.95
CA ARG A 27 -11.01 -10.83 10.96
C ARG A 27 -9.92 -10.60 9.91
N GLY A 28 -10.29 -10.17 8.70
CA GLY A 28 -9.31 -9.85 7.67
C GLY A 28 -8.42 -8.66 8.05
N LEU A 29 -8.96 -7.68 8.77
CA LEU A 29 -8.20 -6.54 9.28
C LEU A 29 -7.23 -6.95 10.40
N GLU A 30 -7.65 -7.82 11.32
CA GLU A 30 -6.79 -8.38 12.37
C GLU A 30 -5.63 -9.19 11.77
N GLN A 31 -5.92 -10.06 10.81
CA GLN A 31 -4.90 -10.85 10.13
C GLN A 31 -3.94 -9.98 9.33
N LEU A 32 -4.44 -8.93 8.68
CA LEU A 32 -3.60 -7.96 7.99
C LEU A 32 -2.65 -7.25 8.97
N TYR A 33 -3.14 -6.87 10.15
CA TYR A 33 -2.29 -6.27 11.18
C TYR A 33 -1.16 -7.21 11.60
N GLU A 34 -1.46 -8.49 11.82
CA GLU A 34 -0.47 -9.52 12.15
C GLU A 34 0.59 -9.72 11.06
N ILE A 35 0.18 -9.67 9.78
CA ILE A 35 1.13 -9.70 8.66
C ILE A 35 2.02 -8.46 8.73
N VAL A 36 1.42 -7.26 8.75
CA VAL A 36 2.18 -6.01 8.62
C VAL A 36 3.16 -5.80 9.78
N ARG A 37 2.81 -6.17 11.01
CA ARG A 37 3.73 -6.09 12.17
C ARG A 37 4.91 -7.05 12.07
N GLY A 38 4.81 -8.11 11.26
CA GLY A 38 5.87 -9.07 11.01
C GLY A 38 6.97 -8.56 10.06
N TYR A 39 6.71 -7.48 9.31
CA TYR A 39 7.64 -6.91 8.32
C TYR A 39 7.92 -5.43 8.59
N PRO A 40 8.56 -5.08 9.73
CA PRO A 40 8.91 -3.70 10.03
C PRO A 40 9.93 -3.17 9.01
N GLY A 41 9.69 -1.97 8.48
CA GLY A 41 10.60 -1.32 7.52
C GLY A 41 10.49 0.20 7.51
N SER A 42 10.82 0.84 6.39
CA SER A 42 10.78 2.31 6.24
C SER A 42 9.61 2.81 5.40
N GLY A 43 8.94 1.90 4.67
CA GLY A 43 7.86 2.20 3.76
C GLY A 43 6.60 2.70 4.46
N GLU A 44 5.89 3.63 3.82
CA GLU A 44 4.59 4.11 4.27
C GLU A 44 3.54 2.99 4.16
N PHE A 45 2.65 2.89 5.13
CA PHE A 45 1.49 1.99 5.06
C PHE A 45 0.20 2.80 5.06
N GLN A 46 -0.60 2.64 4.01
CA GLN A 46 -1.92 3.24 3.88
C GLN A 46 -3.00 2.14 3.84
N LEU A 47 -4.03 2.29 4.65
CA LEU A 47 -5.20 1.43 4.67
C LEU A 47 -6.38 2.14 4.00
N VAL A 48 -7.08 1.44 3.11
CA VAL A 48 -8.36 1.86 2.54
C VAL A 48 -9.42 0.89 3.02
N LEU A 49 -10.23 1.30 3.98
CA LEU A 49 -11.36 0.51 4.45
C LEU A 49 -12.58 0.86 3.59
N GLN A 50 -13.12 -0.13 2.89
CA GLN A 50 -14.38 -0.03 2.16
C GLN A 50 -15.48 -0.60 3.04
N LEU A 51 -16.37 0.25 3.52
CA LEU A 51 -17.46 -0.12 4.41
C LEU A 51 -18.64 -0.71 3.62
N ALA A 52 -19.50 -1.46 4.32
CA ALA A 52 -20.66 -2.12 3.72
C ALA A 52 -21.67 -1.14 3.08
N ASP A 53 -21.69 0.12 3.55
CA ASP A 53 -22.51 1.21 2.99
C ASP A 53 -21.93 1.81 1.69
N GLY A 54 -20.80 1.30 1.22
CA GLY A 54 -20.09 1.75 0.01
C GLY A 54 -19.16 2.94 0.24
N SER A 55 -19.13 3.51 1.44
CA SER A 55 -18.17 4.56 1.79
C SER A 55 -16.75 4.01 1.92
N ARG A 56 -15.77 4.91 1.85
CA ARG A 56 -14.35 4.56 1.94
C ARG A 56 -13.64 5.46 2.92
N VAL A 57 -12.92 4.85 3.85
CA VAL A 57 -12.06 5.53 4.82
C VAL A 57 -10.61 5.27 4.44
N VAL A 58 -9.86 6.34 4.19
CA VAL A 58 -8.42 6.26 3.88
C VAL A 58 -7.64 6.67 5.11
N MET A 59 -6.73 5.81 5.56
CA MET A 59 -5.91 6.02 6.75
C MET A 59 -4.45 5.82 6.40
N THR A 60 -3.65 6.87 6.55
CA THR A 60 -2.19 6.73 6.54
C THR A 60 -1.72 6.39 7.95
N SER A 61 -1.02 5.28 8.10
CA SER A 61 -0.45 4.92 9.40
C SER A 61 0.81 5.72 9.68
N GLY A 62 0.80 6.50 10.76
CA GLY A 62 2.00 7.22 11.22
C GLY A 62 3.01 6.32 11.93
N LYS A 63 2.55 5.27 12.62
CA LYS A 63 3.38 4.39 13.45
C LYS A 63 3.81 3.12 12.72
N VAL A 64 2.96 2.61 11.83
CA VAL A 64 3.25 1.36 11.11
C VAL A 64 4.09 1.71 9.88
N ARG A 65 5.28 1.12 9.81
CA ARG A 65 6.17 1.20 8.66
C ARG A 65 6.52 -0.20 8.20
N ILE A 66 6.50 -0.42 6.89
CA ILE A 66 6.57 -1.75 6.30
C ILE A 66 7.82 -1.90 5.43
N ASP A 67 8.44 -3.07 5.49
CA ASP A 67 9.44 -3.50 4.51
C ASP A 67 8.73 -4.09 3.30
N VAL A 68 8.84 -3.41 2.15
CA VAL A 68 8.05 -3.74 0.96
C VAL A 68 8.80 -4.73 0.07
N ASN A 69 8.80 -5.99 0.47
CA ASN A 69 9.41 -7.11 -0.26
C ASN A 69 8.36 -8.01 -0.94
N ALA A 70 8.81 -9.02 -1.69
CA ALA A 70 7.91 -9.93 -2.41
C ALA A 70 7.05 -10.80 -1.47
N GLU A 71 7.60 -11.21 -0.32
CA GLU A 71 6.91 -12.07 0.64
C GLU A 71 5.69 -11.35 1.25
N VAL A 72 5.86 -10.10 1.72
CA VAL A 72 4.74 -9.36 2.33
C VAL A 72 3.63 -9.08 1.31
N ARG A 73 4.00 -8.82 0.04
CA ARG A 73 3.04 -8.62 -1.05
C ARG A 73 2.22 -9.88 -1.28
N GLN A 74 2.89 -11.03 -1.40
CA GLN A 74 2.23 -12.32 -1.59
C GLN A 74 1.29 -12.65 -0.43
N ARG A 75 1.73 -12.47 0.82
CA ARG A 75 0.87 -12.76 1.99
C ARG A 75 -0.37 -11.87 2.05
N ILE A 76 -0.25 -10.60 1.66
CA ILE A 76 -1.41 -9.70 1.63
C ILE A 76 -2.37 -10.12 0.50
N ASP A 77 -1.85 -10.47 -0.67
CA ASP A 77 -2.67 -10.96 -1.79
C ASP A 77 -3.32 -12.32 -1.47
N ASP A 78 -2.65 -13.22 -0.74
CA ASP A 78 -3.22 -14.49 -0.29
C ASP A 78 -4.34 -14.28 0.74
N LEU A 79 -4.22 -13.25 1.59
CA LEU A 79 -5.21 -12.93 2.62
C LEU A 79 -6.44 -12.22 2.05
N LEU A 80 -6.23 -11.20 1.22
CA LEU A 80 -7.28 -10.30 0.74
C LEU A 80 -7.70 -10.58 -0.69
N GLY A 81 -7.01 -11.45 -1.40
CA GLY A 81 -7.20 -11.66 -2.83
C GLY A 81 -6.55 -10.57 -3.69
N PRO A 82 -6.41 -10.84 -5.00
CA PRO A 82 -5.72 -9.95 -5.94
C PRO A 82 -6.44 -8.62 -6.09
N GLY A 83 -5.66 -7.54 -6.30
CA GLY A 83 -6.18 -6.19 -6.52
C GLY A 83 -6.49 -5.38 -5.26
N ASN A 84 -6.31 -5.98 -4.08
CA ASN A 84 -6.41 -5.32 -2.78
C ASN A 84 -5.07 -4.72 -2.30
N LEU A 85 -4.00 -4.89 -3.07
CA LEU A 85 -2.68 -4.33 -2.80
C LEU A 85 -2.23 -3.41 -3.94
N LYS A 86 -1.65 -2.26 -3.59
CA LYS A 86 -0.97 -1.36 -4.53
C LYS A 86 0.34 -0.86 -3.95
N ILE A 87 1.35 -0.78 -4.81
CA ILE A 87 2.67 -0.23 -4.44
C ILE A 87 2.62 1.29 -4.61
N LEU A 88 2.99 2.01 -3.57
CA LEU A 88 3.26 3.45 -3.67
C LEU A 88 4.64 3.61 -4.28
N THR A 89 4.71 4.08 -5.52
CA THR A 89 5.99 4.39 -6.13
C THR A 89 6.41 5.82 -5.80
N ALA A 90 7.68 6.02 -5.48
CA ALA A 90 8.26 7.35 -5.41
C ALA A 90 8.37 7.87 -6.84
N THR A 91 7.54 8.86 -7.20
CA THR A 91 7.71 9.56 -8.48
C THR A 91 9.09 10.23 -8.46
N PRO A 92 10.01 9.90 -9.38
CA PRO A 92 11.26 10.64 -9.47
C PRO A 92 10.89 12.08 -9.80
N ASN A 93 11.32 13.01 -8.95
CA ASN A 93 10.95 14.43 -8.97
C ASN A 93 10.93 15.01 -10.40
N GLY A 94 9.75 14.99 -11.02
CA GLY A 94 9.50 15.45 -12.38
C GLY A 94 8.64 16.68 -12.29
N LYS A 95 9.28 17.86 -12.37
CA LYS A 95 8.71 19.20 -12.57
C LYS A 95 7.20 19.20 -12.87
N ASP A 96 6.45 19.62 -11.87
CA ASP A 96 5.09 20.13 -12.02
C ASP A 96 5.14 21.40 -12.89
N ASN A 97 4.95 21.26 -14.20
CA ASN A 97 4.75 22.39 -15.10
C ASN A 97 3.71 22.03 -16.15
N GLY A 98 2.44 22.19 -15.77
CA GLY A 98 1.31 21.90 -16.64
C GLY A 98 0.06 22.72 -16.34
N ARG A 99 0.21 23.94 -15.78
CA ARG A 99 -0.88 24.91 -15.71
C ARG A 99 -1.19 25.41 -17.12
N ARG A 100 -2.05 24.71 -17.86
CA ARG A 100 -2.77 25.28 -19.01
C ARG A 100 -4.26 25.36 -18.68
N ARG A 101 -4.64 26.57 -18.28
CA ARG A 101 -6.00 27.14 -18.43
C ARG A 101 -6.40 27.15 -19.91
N SER A 102 -7.71 27.41 -20.11
CA SER A 102 -8.44 27.89 -21.30
C SER A 102 -9.06 26.78 -22.15
N ALA A 103 -10.33 26.87 -22.57
CA ALA A 103 -11.45 27.77 -22.35
C ALA A 103 -12.71 27.03 -22.85
#